data_AF-A0A9D1VHC6-F1
#
_entry.id   AF-A0A9D1VHC6-F1
#
_cell.length_a   1.000
_cell.length_b   1.000
_cell.length_c   1.000
_cell.angle_alpha   90.00
_cell.angle_beta   90.00
_cell.angle_gamma   90.00
#
_symmetry.space_group_name_H-M   'P 1'
#
loop_
_entity.id
_entity.type
_entity.pdbx_description
1 polymer ?
#
loop_
_entity_poly.entity_id
_entity_poly.type
_entity_poly.pdbx_seq_one_letter_code
_entity_poly.pdbx_strand_id
1 'polypeptide(L)'
;MGIAGHSQFSIIFGVGIGAFVLLIVAFALYFGIVVGLIGSLIDFIGMAVVSIYTGIFLLGQQPFVGIFYGGIGLIYVGLIMIGIPIAYWVICWLSQLVACLAKYLYRKLQVRREK
;
A
#
# COMPACT_ATOMS: atom_id res chain seq x y z
N MET A 1 41.86 23.21 -21.31
CA MET A 1 40.80 23.30 -20.28
C MET A 1 39.48 23.55 -20.98
N GLY A 2 38.47 22.68 -20.86
CA GLY A 2 37.15 22.93 -21.48
C GLY A 2 36.16 21.76 -21.55
N ILE A 3 36.64 20.51 -21.45
CA ILE A 3 35.82 19.29 -21.53
C ILE A 3 35.05 18.92 -20.24
N ALA A 4 35.14 19.75 -19.19
CA ALA A 4 34.50 19.46 -17.90
C ALA A 4 33.02 19.92 -17.82
N GLY A 5 32.52 20.70 -18.78
CA GLY A 5 31.15 21.26 -18.73
C GLY A 5 30.04 20.32 -19.23
N HIS A 6 30.34 19.45 -20.21
CA HIS A 6 29.31 18.66 -20.90
C HIS A 6 28.88 17.39 -20.11
N SER A 7 29.80 16.81 -19.34
CA SER A 7 29.52 15.65 -18.47
C SER A 7 28.70 16.04 -17.24
N GLN A 8 28.93 17.24 -16.69
CA GLN A 8 28.15 17.76 -15.57
C GLN A 8 26.68 17.94 -15.97
N PHE A 9 26.39 18.53 -17.13
CA PHE A 9 25.02 18.78 -17.59
C PHE A 9 24.21 17.48 -17.76
N SER A 10 24.82 16.43 -18.35
CA SER A 10 24.18 15.12 -18.54
C SER A 10 23.90 14.41 -17.21
N ILE A 11 24.82 14.50 -16.24
CA ILE A 11 24.65 13.89 -14.91
C ILE A 11 23.58 14.66 -14.10
N ILE A 12 23.52 15.99 -14.22
CA ILE A 12 22.52 16.81 -13.52
C ILE A 12 21.11 16.53 -14.07
N PHE A 13 20.95 16.45 -15.40
CA PHE A 13 19.69 16.06 -16.04
C PHE A 13 19.29 14.63 -15.67
N GLY A 14 20.22 13.67 -15.70
CA GLY A 14 19.95 12.28 -15.31
C GLY A 14 19.55 12.12 -13.84
N VAL A 15 20.17 12.88 -12.93
CA VAL A 15 19.80 12.88 -11.50
C VAL A 15 18.43 13.54 -11.27
N GLY A 16 18.11 14.60 -12.01
CA GLY A 16 16.79 15.24 -11.95
C GLY A 16 15.67 14.31 -12.41
N ILE A 17 15.86 13.64 -13.54
CA ILE A 17 14.90 12.65 -14.07
C ILE A 17 14.79 11.46 -13.13
N GLY A 18 15.91 10.93 -12.62
CA GLY A 18 15.90 9.83 -11.67
C GLY A 18 15.13 10.15 -10.38
N ALA A 19 15.28 11.36 -9.85
CA ALA A 19 14.52 11.80 -8.69
C ALA A 19 13.01 11.92 -8.98
N PHE A 20 12.64 12.36 -10.18
CA PHE A 20 11.24 12.49 -10.60
C PHE A 20 10.57 11.11 -10.77
N VAL A 21 11.27 10.18 -11.42
CA VAL A 21 10.82 8.79 -11.58
C VAL A 21 10.63 8.12 -10.21
N LEU A 22 11.57 8.32 -9.29
CA LEU A 22 11.50 7.74 -7.95
C LEU A 22 10.30 8.30 -7.16
N LEU A 23 9.96 9.58 -7.34
CA LEU A 23 8.77 10.18 -6.74
C LEU A 23 7.48 9.58 -7.32
N ILE A 24 7.39 9.40 -8.64
CA ILE A 24 6.23 8.77 -9.28
C ILE A 24 6.07 7.33 -8.78
N VAL A 25 7.16 6.56 -8.72
CA VAL A 25 7.12 5.18 -8.21
C VAL A 25 6.70 5.14 -6.75
N ALA A 26 7.21 6.04 -5.90
CA ALA A 26 6.79 6.13 -4.51
C ALA A 26 5.29 6.46 -4.38
N PHE A 27 4.77 7.37 -5.21
CA PHE A 27 3.35 7.71 -5.23
C PHE A 27 2.48 6.56 -5.74
N ALA A 28 2.92 5.86 -6.79
CA ALA A 28 2.22 4.70 -7.33
C ALA A 28 2.18 3.55 -6.31
N LEU A 29 3.29 3.30 -5.60
CA LEU A 29 3.33 2.34 -4.49
C LEU A 29 2.41 2.75 -3.35
N TYR A 30 2.38 4.04 -3.00
CA TYR A 30 1.46 4.56 -1.98
C TYR A 30 0.01 4.29 -2.35
N PHE A 31 -0.39 4.69 -3.56
CA PHE A 31 -1.75 4.50 -4.02
C PHE A 31 -2.11 3.01 -4.14
N GLY A 32 -1.21 2.19 -4.67
CA GLY A 32 -1.41 0.75 -4.80
C GLY A 32 -1.57 0.04 -3.45
N ILE A 33 -0.78 0.41 -2.44
CA ILE A 33 -0.90 -0.17 -1.10
C ILE A 33 -2.23 0.24 -0.46
N VAL A 34 -2.63 1.51 -0.56
CA VAL A 34 -3.90 1.99 0.02
C VAL A 34 -5.10 1.33 -0.66
N VAL A 35 -5.14 1.32 -2.00
CA VAL A 35 -6.24 0.69 -2.75
C VAL A 35 -6.25 -0.82 -2.54
N GLY A 36 -5.09 -1.47 -2.50
CA GLY A 36 -4.97 -2.90 -2.21
C GLY A 36 -5.48 -3.27 -0.81
N LEU A 37 -5.17 -2.45 0.20
CA LEU A 37 -5.68 -2.62 1.56
C LEU A 37 -7.20 -2.47 1.63
N ILE A 38 -7.75 -1.44 1.00
CA ILE A 38 -9.20 -1.20 0.96
C ILE A 38 -9.89 -2.34 0.21
N GLY A 39 -9.36 -2.73 -0.95
CA GLY A 39 -9.87 -3.84 -1.75
C GLY A 39 -9.85 -5.15 -0.98
N SER A 40 -8.76 -5.46 -0.26
CA SER A 40 -8.68 -6.66 0.58
C SER A 40 -9.70 -6.65 1.71
N LEU A 41 -9.94 -5.51 2.36
CA LEU A 41 -10.98 -5.40 3.39
C LEU A 41 -12.38 -5.65 2.84
N ILE A 42 -12.68 -5.12 1.65
CA ILE A 42 -13.98 -5.35 0.98
C ILE A 42 -14.13 -6.83 0.60
N ASP A 43 -13.07 -7.44 0.08
CA ASP A 43 -13.05 -8.86 -0.29
C ASP A 43 -13.31 -9.76 0.93
N PHE A 44 -12.69 -9.45 2.08
CA PHE A 44 -12.96 -10.16 3.33
C PHE A 44 -14.42 -10.06 3.77
N ILE A 45 -15.08 -8.91 3.59
CA ILE A 45 -16.51 -8.76 3.88
C ILE A 45 -17.34 -9.64 2.94
N GLY A 46 -17.03 -9.63 1.64
CA GLY A 46 -17.71 -10.47 0.65
C GLY A 46 -17.58 -11.96 0.98
N MET A 47 -16.37 -12.41 1.29
CA MET A 47 -16.08 -13.79 1.66
C MET A 47 -16.75 -14.20 2.98
N ALA A 48 -16.81 -13.31 3.97
CA ALA A 48 -17.54 -13.55 5.22
C ALA A 48 -19.04 -13.76 4.96
N VAL A 49 -19.66 -12.92 4.13
CA VAL A 49 -21.10 -13.04 3.81
C VAL A 49 -21.39 -14.33 3.05
N VAL A 50 -20.59 -14.66 2.03
CA VAL A 50 -20.77 -15.88 1.23
C VAL A 50 -20.56 -17.13 2.09
N SER A 51 -19.50 -17.19 2.91
CA SER A 51 -19.22 -18.33 3.79
C SER A 51 -20.27 -18.54 4.87
N ILE A 52 -20.81 -17.47 5.47
CA ILE A 52 -21.91 -17.57 6.44
C ILE A 52 -23.20 -18.03 5.74
N TYR A 53 -23.54 -17.46 4.58
CA TYR A 53 -24.74 -17.84 3.83
C TYR A 53 -24.71 -19.31 3.41
N THR A 54 -23.58 -19.75 2.81
CA THR A 54 -23.37 -21.15 2.42
C THR A 54 -23.35 -22.07 3.63
N GLY A 55 -22.74 -21.67 4.75
CA GLY A 55 -22.77 -22.43 6.00
C GLY A 55 -24.19 -22.67 6.50
N ILE A 56 -25.02 -21.62 6.58
CA ILE A 56 -26.42 -21.72 7.02
C ILE A 56 -27.24 -22.61 6.09
N PHE A 57 -27.06 -22.48 4.77
CA PHE A 57 -27.72 -23.34 3.80
C PHE A 57 -27.34 -24.81 3.97
N LEU A 58 -26.05 -25.09 4.19
CA LEU A 58 -25.53 -26.44 4.35
C LEU A 58 -25.89 -27.07 5.69
N LEU A 59 -26.21 -26.29 6.74
CA LEU A 59 -26.72 -26.83 8.01
C LEU A 59 -27.99 -27.67 7.83
N GLY A 60 -28.82 -27.34 6.85
CA GLY A 60 -30.04 -28.11 6.55
C GLY A 60 -29.80 -29.44 5.82
N GLN A 61 -28.63 -29.65 5.24
CA GLN A 61 -28.28 -30.86 4.47
C GLN A 61 -27.20 -31.69 5.16
N GLN A 62 -26.12 -31.05 5.58
CA GLN A 62 -24.94 -31.66 6.19
C GLN A 62 -24.44 -30.77 7.35
N PRO A 63 -24.85 -31.05 8.60
CA PRO A 63 -24.63 -30.14 9.72
C PRO A 63 -23.14 -29.92 10.04
N PHE A 64 -22.30 -30.95 9.88
CA PHE A 64 -20.85 -30.81 10.08
C PHE A 64 -20.20 -29.85 9.07
N VAL A 65 -20.64 -29.87 7.82
CA VAL A 65 -20.11 -28.99 6.77
C VAL A 65 -20.62 -27.55 6.98
N GLY A 66 -21.88 -27.39 7.37
CA GLY A 66 -22.45 -26.09 7.68
C GLY A 66 -21.73 -25.37 8.84
N ILE A 67 -21.40 -26.08 9.91
CA ILE A 67 -20.62 -25.52 11.04
C ILE A 67 -19.21 -25.11 10.59
N PHE A 68 -18.59 -25.89 9.70
CA PHE A 68 -17.24 -25.59 9.20
C PHE A 68 -17.21 -24.30 8.36
N TYR A 69 -18.13 -24.14 7.41
CA TYR A 69 -18.24 -22.91 6.61
C TYR A 69 -18.70 -21.70 7.44
N GLY A 70 -19.60 -21.90 8.41
CA GLY A 70 -19.97 -20.87 9.37
C GLY A 70 -18.78 -20.41 10.23
N GLY A 71 -17.94 -21.35 10.67
CA GLY A 71 -16.71 -21.06 11.42
C GLY A 71 -15.69 -20.29 10.60
N ILE A 72 -15.51 -20.64 9.32
CA ILE A 72 -14.66 -19.87 8.38
C ILE A 72 -15.18 -18.44 8.23
N GLY A 73 -16.50 -18.25 8.13
CA GLY A 73 -17.11 -16.92 8.12
C GLY A 73 -16.80 -16.11 9.38
N LEU A 74 -16.83 -16.74 10.55
CA LEU A 74 -16.47 -16.09 11.82
C LEU A 74 -14.99 -15.69 11.87
N ILE A 75 -14.10 -16.50 11.30
CA ILE A 75 -12.66 -16.17 11.18
C ILE A 75 -12.48 -14.92 10.31
N TYR A 76 -13.18 -14.82 9.19
CA TYR A 76 -13.12 -13.61 8.35
C TYR A 76 -13.61 -12.36 9.08
N VAL A 77 -14.66 -12.47 9.90
CA VAL A 77 -15.12 -11.36 10.75
C VAL A 77 -14.03 -10.95 11.76
N GLY A 78 -13.38 -11.91 12.41
CA GLY A 78 -12.25 -11.64 13.30
C GLY A 78 -11.07 -10.99 12.58
N LEU A 79 -10.81 -11.41 11.33
CA LEU A 79 -9.72 -10.89 10.52
C LEU A 79 -9.98 -9.43 10.09
N ILE A 80 -11.23 -9.06 9.80
CA ILE A 80 -11.61 -7.67 9.51
C ILE A 80 -11.35 -6.78 10.73
N MET A 81 -11.69 -7.26 11.93
CA MET A 81 -11.49 -6.51 13.18
C MET A 81 -10.02 -6.21 13.47
N ILE A 82 -9.12 -7.13 13.08
CA ILE A 82 -7.66 -6.95 13.16
C ILE A 82 -7.11 -6.18 11.95
N GLY A 83 -7.75 -6.31 10.79
CA GLY A 83 -7.34 -5.66 9.54
C GLY A 83 -7.45 -4.13 9.59
N ILE A 84 -8.48 -3.59 10.26
CA ILE A 84 -8.68 -2.14 10.41
C ILE A 84 -7.48 -1.44 11.10
N PRO A 85 -7.02 -1.87 12.29
CA PRO A 85 -5.88 -1.22 12.95
C PRO A 85 -4.58 -1.40 12.16
N ILE A 86 -4.37 -2.54 11.48
CA ILE A 86 -3.21 -2.76 10.62
C ILE A 86 -3.23 -1.80 9.43
N ALA A 87 -4.38 -1.65 8.77
CA ALA A 87 -4.56 -0.71 7.67
C ALA A 87 -4.23 0.72 8.10
N TYR A 88 -4.73 1.14 9.27
CA TYR A 88 -4.42 2.44 9.84
C TYR A 88 -2.92 2.62 10.10
N TRP A 89 -2.28 1.59 10.66
CA TRP A 89 -0.83 1.60 10.93
C TRP A 89 -0.01 1.81 9.65
N VAL A 90 -0.39 1.11 8.57
CA VAL A 90 0.26 1.20 7.27
C VAL A 90 0.13 2.63 6.71
N ILE A 91 -1.06 3.25 6.75
CA ILE A 91 -1.27 4.62 6.27
C ILE A 91 -0.40 5.64 7.04
N CYS A 92 -0.29 5.48 8.36
CA CYS A 92 0.60 6.31 9.18
C CYS A 92 2.08 6.15 8.80
N TRP A 93 2.53 4.91 8.56
CA TRP A 93 3.90 4.63 8.09
C TRP A 93 4.18 5.25 6.72
N LEU A 94 3.24 5.12 5.79
CA LEU A 94 3.37 5.68 4.45
C LEU A 94 3.41 7.21 4.45
N SER A 95 2.64 7.87 5.33
CA SER A 95 2.70 9.33 5.49
C SER A 95 4.10 9.81 5.90
N GLN A 96 4.81 9.03 6.73
CA GLN A 96 6.18 9.32 7.14
C GLN A 96 7.18 9.12 5.99
N LEU A 97 7.00 8.09 5.17
CA LEU A 97 7.80 7.85 3.97
C LEU A 97 7.72 9.02 3.00
N VAL A 98 6.50 9.53 2.73
CA VAL A 98 6.29 10.70 1.87
C VAL A 98 6.95 11.94 2.46
N ALA A 99 6.84 12.17 3.77
CA ALA A 99 7.47 13.32 4.43
C ALA A 99 9.02 13.25 4.37
N CYS A 100 9.60 12.06 4.54
CA CYS A 100 11.03 11.82 4.38
C CYS A 100 11.49 12.05 2.94
N LEU A 101 10.70 11.60 1.96
CA LEU A 101 10.99 11.82 0.54
C LEU A 101 10.94 13.30 0.18
N ALA A 102 9.93 14.03 0.68
CA ALA A 102 9.81 15.47 0.50
C ALA A 102 11.01 16.21 1.10
N LYS A 103 11.42 15.87 2.32
CA LYS A 103 12.65 16.43 2.94
C LYS A 103 13.91 16.11 2.15
N TYR A 104 14.03 14.90 1.61
CA TYR A 104 15.18 14.51 0.80
C TYR A 104 15.27 15.36 -0.48
N LEU A 105 14.14 15.57 -1.15
CA LEU A 105 14.05 16.39 -2.34
C LEU A 105 14.39 17.86 -2.04
N TYR A 106 13.84 18.42 -0.95
CA TYR A 106 14.16 19.76 -0.48
C TYR A 106 15.64 19.95 -0.16
N ARG A 107 16.25 19.01 0.58
CA ARG A 107 17.69 19.07 0.91
C ARG A 107 18.55 19.03 -0.35
N LYS A 108 18.24 18.16 -1.32
CA LYS A 108 18.98 18.08 -2.59
C LYS A 108 18.87 19.37 -3.39
N LEU A 109 17.72 20.05 -3.38
CA LEU A 109 17.55 21.37 -4.01
C LEU A 109 18.29 22.48 -3.24
N GLN A 110 18.27 22.46 -1.91
CA GLN A 110 18.87 23.52 -1.08
C GLN A 110 20.40 23.49 -1.11
N VAL A 111 21.00 22.29 -1.06
CA VAL A 111 22.46 22.08 -1.22
C VAL A 111 22.96 22.53 -2.61
N ARG A 112 22.08 22.59 -3.61
CA ARG A 112 22.37 23.11 -4.95
C ARG A 112 22.19 24.62 -5.07
N ARG A 113 21.48 25.28 -4.15
CA ARG A 113 21.28 26.74 -4.13
C ARG A 113 22.42 27.47 -3.40
N GLU A 114 23.09 26.80 -2.46
CA GLU A 114 24.26 27.33 -1.72
C GLU A 114 25.61 27.14 -2.45
N LYS A 115 25.64 26.48 -3.61
CA LYS A 115 26.80 26.40 -4.51
C LYS A 115 26.56 27.23 -5.75
#